data_AF-A0A920TQ71-F1
#
_entry.id   AF-A0A920TQ71-F1
#
_cell.length_a   1.000
_cell.length_b   1.000
_cell.length_c   1.000
_cell.angle_alpha   90.00
_cell.angle_beta   90.00
_cell.angle_gamma   90.00
#
_symmetry.space_group_name_H-M   'P 1'
#
loop_
_entity.id
_entity.type
_entity.pdbx_description
1 polymer ?
#
loop_
_entity_poly.entity_id
_entity_poly.type
_entity_poly.pdbx_seq_one_letter_code
_entity_poly.pdbx_strand_id
1 'polypeptide(L)'
;MEDLGADVVGLNCYRGPKMTMKLLPEIRKKVSCHVAALPVPYRTTEEQPGFLNQTDHGCDCIPGGNAFPVALDNLYCNRFEMAEFAKDCEKQKINLIGICCGAEPHHVREMAVALGRKPISYKYYPDMSRHWLHGKDKSFLDINTSMSKKY
;
A
#
# COMPACT_ATOMS: atom_id res chain seq x y z
N MET A 1 -11.06 -20.66 -14.07
CA MET A 1 -10.32 -20.93 -12.82
C MET A 1 -11.28 -21.42 -11.76
N GLU A 2 -12.33 -20.66 -11.43
CA GLU A 2 -13.41 -21.14 -10.54
C GLU A 2 -14.05 -22.45 -11.06
N ASP A 3 -14.44 -22.51 -12.33
CA ASP A 3 -14.98 -23.74 -12.94
C ASP A 3 -14.01 -24.95 -12.92
N LEU A 4 -12.73 -24.70 -12.65
CA LEU A 4 -11.69 -25.71 -12.51
C LEU A 4 -11.46 -26.11 -11.03
N GLY A 5 -12.29 -25.62 -10.10
CA GLY A 5 -12.28 -25.99 -8.68
C GLY A 5 -11.49 -25.04 -7.77
N ALA A 6 -11.18 -23.82 -8.20
CA ALA A 6 -10.49 -22.85 -7.33
C ALA A 6 -11.46 -22.18 -6.33
N ASP A 7 -11.22 -22.33 -5.03
CA ASP A 7 -11.98 -21.65 -3.96
C ASP A 7 -11.70 -20.13 -3.89
N VAL A 8 -10.53 -19.72 -4.37
CA VAL A 8 -10.09 -18.33 -4.41
C VAL A 8 -9.45 -18.06 -5.76
N VAL A 9 -9.87 -16.99 -6.43
CA VAL A 9 -9.24 -16.48 -7.67
C VAL A 9 -8.82 -15.03 -7.48
N GLY A 10 -7.90 -14.50 -8.28
CA GLY A 10 -7.52 -13.10 -8.11
C GLY A 10 -6.28 -12.67 -8.87
N LEU A 11 -5.70 -11.57 -8.41
CA LEU A 11 -4.52 -10.96 -9.00
C LEU A 11 -3.41 -10.78 -7.95
N ASN A 12 -2.17 -11.00 -8.36
CA ASN A 12 -0.99 -10.67 -7.57
C ASN A 12 0.12 -10.03 -8.42
N CYS A 13 1.04 -9.34 -7.73
CA CYS A 13 2.24 -8.72 -8.32
C CYS A 13 1.93 -7.69 -9.41
N TYR A 14 2.92 -7.39 -10.25
CA TYR A 14 2.94 -6.54 -11.45
C TYR A 14 2.40 -5.12 -11.28
N ARG A 15 1.13 -4.98 -10.93
CA ARG A 15 0.40 -3.73 -10.85
C ARG A 15 0.38 -3.21 -9.43
N GLY A 16 0.49 -1.89 -9.31
CA GLY A 16 0.25 -1.16 -8.08
C GLY A 16 -1.21 -1.24 -7.62
N PRO A 17 -1.53 -0.69 -6.44
CA PRO A 17 -2.88 -0.79 -5.87
C PRO A 17 -3.96 -0.19 -6.77
N LYS A 18 -3.71 1.00 -7.33
CA LYS A 18 -4.65 1.69 -8.23
C LYS A 18 -4.92 0.90 -9.51
N MET A 19 -3.87 0.38 -10.15
CA MET A 19 -4.01 -0.36 -11.42
C MET A 19 -4.58 -1.76 -11.23
N THR A 20 -4.27 -2.42 -10.11
CA THR A 20 -4.93 -3.68 -9.72
C THR A 20 -6.43 -3.45 -9.50
N MET A 21 -6.79 -2.36 -8.81
CA MET A 21 -8.19 -2.04 -8.51
C MET A 21 -9.04 -1.79 -9.77
N LYS A 22 -8.45 -1.36 -10.89
CA LYS A 22 -9.18 -1.24 -12.16
C LYS A 22 -9.69 -2.58 -12.72
N LEU A 23 -9.07 -3.69 -12.33
CA LEU A 23 -9.37 -5.03 -12.87
C LEU A 23 -10.25 -5.86 -11.92
N LEU A 24 -10.13 -5.64 -10.61
CA LEU A 24 -10.85 -6.41 -9.59
C LEU A 24 -12.39 -6.37 -9.72
N PRO A 25 -13.06 -5.23 -10.04
CA PRO A 25 -14.51 -5.20 -10.19
C PRO A 25 -15.01 -6.19 -11.24
N GLU A 26 -14.31 -6.30 -12.37
CA GLU A 26 -14.71 -7.19 -13.46
C GLU A 26 -14.50 -8.65 -13.07
N ILE A 27 -13.41 -8.99 -12.40
CA ILE A 27 -13.19 -10.33 -11.85
C ILE A 27 -14.30 -10.67 -10.84
N ARG A 28 -14.59 -9.75 -9.92
CA ARG A 28 -15.58 -9.95 -8.86
C ARG A 28 -16.98 -10.23 -9.42
N LYS A 29 -17.38 -9.57 -10.51
CA LYS A 29 -18.67 -9.81 -11.20
C LYS A 29 -18.76 -11.17 -11.89
N LYS A 30 -17.62 -11.78 -12.22
CA LYS A 30 -17.55 -13.00 -13.05
C LYS A 30 -17.46 -14.28 -12.24
N VAL A 31 -17.22 -14.19 -10.92
CA VAL A 31 -16.99 -15.35 -10.07
C VAL A 31 -17.84 -15.32 -8.82
N SER A 32 -18.21 -16.50 -8.29
CA SER A 32 -18.98 -16.64 -7.06
C SER A 32 -18.11 -16.95 -5.83
N CYS A 33 -16.94 -17.56 -6.06
CA CYS A 33 -15.93 -17.90 -5.07
C CYS A 33 -15.23 -16.66 -4.47
N HIS A 34 -14.26 -16.85 -3.58
CA HIS A 34 -13.54 -15.73 -2.99
C HIS A 34 -12.61 -15.04 -4.00
N VAL A 35 -12.44 -13.72 -3.87
CA VAL A 35 -11.49 -12.97 -4.70
C VAL A 35 -10.30 -12.48 -3.88
N ALA A 36 -9.11 -12.64 -4.44
CA ALA A 36 -7.84 -12.19 -3.89
C ALA A 36 -7.28 -10.96 -4.62
N ALA A 37 -6.62 -10.08 -3.87
CA ALA A 37 -5.88 -8.96 -4.42
C ALA A 37 -4.58 -8.72 -3.66
N LEU A 38 -3.45 -8.92 -4.34
CA LEU A 38 -2.10 -8.81 -3.79
C LEU A 38 -1.22 -7.95 -4.70
N PRO A 39 -1.46 -6.63 -4.82
CA PRO A 39 -0.66 -5.75 -5.67
C PRO A 39 0.79 -5.66 -5.18
N VAL A 40 1.69 -5.15 -6.01
CA VAL A 40 2.95 -4.58 -5.51
C VAL A 40 2.67 -3.22 -4.86
N PRO A 41 3.38 -2.80 -3.81
CA PRO A 41 3.18 -1.50 -3.17
C PRO A 41 4.03 -0.42 -3.88
N TYR A 42 3.94 -0.34 -5.21
CA TYR A 42 4.56 0.71 -6.03
C TYR A 42 3.47 1.45 -6.81
N ARG A 43 3.63 2.76 -6.97
CA ARG A 43 2.67 3.63 -7.66
C ARG A 43 2.76 3.47 -9.18
N THR A 44 2.15 2.43 -9.72
CA THR A 44 2.01 2.25 -11.18
C THR A 44 0.90 3.15 -11.75
N THR A 45 1.03 3.56 -13.01
CA THR A 45 0.09 4.46 -13.71
C THR A 45 -0.64 3.75 -14.85
N GLU A 46 -1.53 4.44 -15.55
CA GLU A 46 -2.16 3.86 -16.75
C GLU A 46 -1.17 3.72 -17.92
N GLU A 47 -0.22 4.63 -18.03
CA GLU A 47 0.86 4.59 -19.00
C GLU A 47 1.85 3.46 -18.69
N GLN A 48 2.18 3.27 -17.41
CA GLN A 48 3.07 2.22 -16.91
C GLN A 48 2.35 1.38 -15.86
N PRO A 49 1.45 0.47 -16.27
CA PRO A 49 0.62 -0.29 -15.33
C PRO A 49 1.39 -1.36 -14.58
N GLY A 50 2.51 -1.83 -15.12
CA GLY A 50 3.41 -2.79 -14.48
C GLY A 50 4.66 -2.12 -13.94
N PHE A 51 5.15 -2.57 -12.78
CA PHE A 51 6.34 -2.01 -12.14
C PHE A 51 7.69 -2.43 -12.76
N LEU A 52 7.71 -3.42 -13.68
CA LEU A 52 8.95 -3.99 -14.23
C LEU A 52 9.70 -3.07 -15.21
N ASN A 53 8.98 -2.13 -15.83
CA ASN A 53 9.52 -1.16 -16.81
C ASN A 53 9.19 0.27 -16.38
N GLN A 54 9.14 0.50 -15.07
CA GLN A 54 8.69 1.78 -14.53
C GLN A 54 9.82 2.81 -14.58
N THR A 55 9.52 4.05 -14.92
CA THR A 55 10.48 5.16 -14.93
C THR A 55 10.24 6.07 -13.73
N ASP A 56 11.30 6.58 -13.11
CA ASP A 56 11.19 7.64 -12.10
C ASP A 56 11.45 9.01 -12.74
N HIS A 57 10.39 9.76 -13.03
CA HIS A 57 10.51 11.08 -13.66
C HIS A 57 11.15 12.14 -12.76
N GLY A 58 11.32 11.87 -11.46
CA GLY A 58 12.02 12.73 -10.52
C GLY A 58 13.53 12.49 -10.46
N CYS A 59 14.06 11.55 -11.25
CA CYS A 59 15.44 11.10 -11.17
C CYS A 59 16.08 10.98 -12.56
N ASP A 60 17.24 11.61 -12.75
CA ASP A 60 18.01 11.60 -13.99
C ASP A 60 19.27 10.72 -13.93
N CYS A 61 19.55 10.09 -12.79
CA CYS A 61 20.76 9.31 -12.55
C CYS A 61 20.58 7.78 -12.65
N ILE A 62 19.37 7.30 -12.94
CA ILE A 62 19.07 5.86 -13.06
C ILE A 62 19.72 5.29 -14.33
N PRO A 63 20.63 4.31 -14.23
CA PRO A 63 21.24 3.68 -15.39
C PRO A 63 20.19 3.02 -16.30
N GLY A 64 20.15 3.42 -17.57
CA GLY A 64 19.18 2.89 -18.54
C GLY A 64 17.74 3.36 -18.35
N GLY A 65 17.47 4.27 -17.40
CA GLY A 65 16.15 4.88 -17.19
C GLY A 65 15.07 3.96 -16.61
N ASN A 66 15.35 2.68 -16.38
CA ASN A 66 14.40 1.75 -15.76
C ASN A 66 14.63 1.68 -14.25
N ALA A 67 13.62 2.05 -13.46
CA ALA A 67 13.68 2.03 -12.01
C ALA A 67 13.74 0.61 -11.44
N PHE A 68 13.14 -0.38 -12.12
CA PHE A 68 13.18 -1.76 -11.65
C PHE A 68 14.55 -2.42 -11.93
N PRO A 69 15.09 -3.24 -11.00
CA PRO A 69 14.54 -3.59 -9.68
C PRO A 69 15.10 -2.77 -8.52
N VAL A 70 16.07 -1.87 -8.75
CA VAL A 70 16.95 -1.32 -7.70
C VAL A 70 16.80 0.17 -7.43
N ALA A 71 15.87 0.86 -8.09
CA ALA A 71 15.62 2.31 -7.94
C ALA A 71 14.12 2.63 -7.82
N LEU A 72 13.36 1.77 -7.12
CA LEU A 72 11.90 1.90 -6.96
C LEU A 72 11.49 2.75 -5.74
N ASP A 73 12.45 3.23 -4.97
CA ASP A 73 12.26 3.87 -3.66
C ASP A 73 11.29 5.06 -3.71
N ASN A 74 11.46 5.93 -4.71
CA ASN A 74 10.60 7.11 -4.89
C ASN A 74 9.17 6.73 -5.32
N LEU A 75 9.01 5.55 -5.93
CA LEU A 75 7.74 5.04 -6.45
C LEU A 75 6.97 4.23 -5.40
N TYR A 76 7.55 4.01 -4.23
CA TYR A 76 7.00 3.18 -3.17
C TYR A 76 5.74 3.80 -2.55
N CYS A 77 4.67 3.02 -2.44
CA CYS A 77 3.47 3.41 -1.71
C CYS A 77 3.81 3.64 -0.24
N ASN A 78 3.15 4.60 0.38
CA ASN A 78 3.18 4.73 1.83
C ASN A 78 2.10 3.84 2.48
N ARG A 79 2.20 3.70 3.81
CA ARG A 79 1.26 2.92 4.63
C ARG A 79 -0.21 3.26 4.38
N PHE A 80 -0.53 4.55 4.24
CA PHE A 80 -1.90 5.03 4.15
C PHE A 80 -2.50 4.72 2.77
N GLU A 81 -1.70 4.76 1.70
CA GLU A 81 -2.14 4.32 0.37
C GLU A 81 -2.54 2.84 0.37
N MET A 82 -1.77 1.99 1.06
CA MET A 82 -2.12 0.58 1.20
C MET A 82 -3.38 0.38 2.07
N ALA A 83 -3.58 1.21 3.10
CA ALA A 83 -4.82 1.22 3.88
C ALA A 83 -6.06 1.61 3.06
N GLU A 84 -5.96 2.64 2.21
CA GLU A 84 -7.07 2.97 1.29
C GLU A 84 -7.38 1.82 0.35
N PHE A 85 -6.36 1.17 -0.22
CA PHE A 85 -6.55 -0.01 -1.04
C PHE A 85 -7.30 -1.13 -0.30
N ALA A 86 -6.94 -1.42 0.95
CA ALA A 86 -7.62 -2.42 1.76
C ALA A 86 -9.11 -2.08 1.98
N LYS A 87 -9.42 -0.81 2.30
CA LYS A 87 -10.82 -0.35 2.44
C LYS A 87 -11.59 -0.46 1.12
N ASP A 88 -10.97 -0.15 0.01
CA ASP A 88 -11.61 -0.27 -1.31
C ASP A 88 -11.84 -1.73 -1.69
N CYS A 89 -10.92 -2.63 -1.35
CA CYS A 89 -11.12 -4.07 -1.46
C CYS A 89 -12.32 -4.55 -0.63
N GLU A 90 -12.45 -4.11 0.63
CA GLU A 90 -13.58 -4.47 1.49
C GLU A 90 -14.92 -4.01 0.90
N LYS A 91 -15.01 -2.74 0.46
CA LYS A 91 -16.20 -2.19 -0.21
C LYS A 91 -16.61 -3.02 -1.43
N GLN A 92 -15.64 -3.57 -2.15
CA GLN A 92 -15.85 -4.38 -3.36
C GLN A 92 -15.98 -5.88 -3.11
N LYS A 93 -16.08 -6.31 -1.84
CA LYS A 93 -16.20 -7.73 -1.47
C LYS A 93 -15.01 -8.59 -1.97
N ILE A 94 -13.81 -8.03 -1.92
CA ILE A 94 -12.55 -8.74 -2.09
C ILE A 94 -12.16 -9.34 -0.74
N ASN A 95 -11.84 -10.63 -0.73
CA ASN A 95 -11.80 -11.44 0.49
C ASN A 95 -10.36 -11.64 1.01
N LEU A 96 -9.43 -11.96 0.11
CA LEU A 96 -8.03 -12.21 0.45
C LEU A 96 -7.19 -11.02 0.00
N ILE A 97 -6.96 -10.09 0.92
CA ILE A 97 -6.25 -8.85 0.65
C ILE A 97 -4.83 -8.99 1.20
N GLY A 98 -3.83 -8.84 0.32
CA GLY A 98 -2.42 -8.95 0.68
C GLY A 98 -1.55 -8.02 -0.15
N ILE A 99 -0.26 -8.30 -0.17
CA ILE A 99 0.76 -7.52 -0.90
C ILE A 99 1.77 -8.51 -1.47
N CYS A 100 2.30 -8.22 -2.66
CA CYS A 100 3.31 -9.04 -3.31
C CYS A 100 4.72 -8.45 -3.13
N CYS A 101 5.56 -8.47 -4.17
CA CYS A 101 6.94 -7.98 -4.12
C CYS A 101 7.04 -6.55 -3.58
N GLY A 102 7.97 -6.33 -2.66
CA GLY A 102 8.13 -5.05 -1.96
C GLY A 102 7.22 -4.89 -0.75
N ALA A 103 6.47 -5.92 -0.31
CA ALA A 103 5.70 -5.85 0.93
C ALA A 103 6.59 -5.57 2.15
N GLU A 104 6.15 -4.63 2.99
CA GLU A 104 6.83 -4.30 4.25
C GLU A 104 5.84 -4.41 5.42
N PRO A 105 6.30 -4.71 6.66
CA PRO A 105 5.42 -4.94 7.80
C PRO A 105 4.49 -3.77 8.10
N HIS A 106 4.93 -2.53 7.83
CA HIS A 106 4.11 -1.36 8.07
C HIS A 106 2.92 -1.24 7.12
N HIS A 107 3.03 -1.77 5.89
CA HIS A 107 1.91 -1.82 4.94
C HIS A 107 0.83 -2.77 5.42
N VAL A 108 1.20 -4.01 5.75
CA VAL A 108 0.27 -5.04 6.22
C VAL A 108 -0.41 -4.60 7.52
N ARG A 109 0.34 -3.95 8.42
CA ARG A 109 -0.21 -3.38 9.64
C ARG A 109 -1.27 -2.32 9.35
N GLU A 110 -0.95 -1.34 8.50
CA GLU A 110 -1.86 -0.23 8.21
C GLU A 110 -3.13 -0.71 7.49
N MET A 111 -3.00 -1.68 6.57
CA MET A 111 -4.13 -2.36 5.94
C MET A 111 -5.05 -3.01 6.98
N ALA A 112 -4.49 -3.75 7.93
CA ALA A 112 -5.27 -4.39 8.98
C ALA A 112 -5.97 -3.36 9.89
N VAL A 113 -5.26 -2.28 10.27
CA VAL A 113 -5.81 -1.19 11.09
C VAL A 113 -6.97 -0.49 10.38
N ALA A 114 -6.82 -0.20 9.09
CA ALA A 114 -7.85 0.43 8.28
C ALA A 114 -9.14 -0.41 8.15
N LEU A 115 -9.02 -1.74 8.25
CA LEU A 115 -10.13 -2.69 8.32
C LEU A 115 -10.63 -2.93 9.76
N GLY A 116 -10.32 -2.03 10.70
CA GLY A 116 -10.78 -2.09 12.08
C GLY A 116 -10.11 -3.16 12.95
N ARG A 117 -9.00 -3.76 12.51
CA ARG A 117 -8.28 -4.79 13.26
C ARG A 117 -7.16 -4.20 14.11
N LYS A 118 -6.80 -4.91 15.18
CA LYS A 118 -5.62 -4.60 15.99
C LYS A 118 -4.59 -5.74 15.90
N PRO A 119 -3.72 -5.75 14.87
CA PRO A 119 -2.75 -6.83 14.68
C PRO A 119 -1.70 -6.86 15.80
N ILE A 120 -0.97 -7.96 15.96
CA ILE A 120 0.12 -8.07 16.95
C ILE A 120 1.18 -6.98 16.73
N SER A 121 1.42 -6.59 15.47
CA SER A 121 2.35 -5.51 15.10
C SER A 121 1.86 -4.11 15.47
N TYR A 122 0.62 -3.95 15.94
CA TYR A 122 0.06 -2.68 16.42
C TYR A 122 0.84 -2.11 17.60
N LYS A 123 1.55 -2.94 18.37
CA LYS A 123 2.47 -2.47 19.42
C LYS A 123 3.59 -1.55 18.89
N TYR A 124 3.89 -1.61 17.60
CA TYR A 124 4.87 -0.75 16.91
C TYR A 124 4.21 0.36 16.09
N TYR A 125 2.90 0.57 16.23
CA TYR A 125 2.19 1.61 15.50
C TYR A 125 2.71 2.99 15.93
N PRO A 126 2.98 3.93 15.01
CA PRO A 126 3.53 5.23 15.38
C PRO A 126 2.58 6.00 16.28
N ASP A 127 3.11 6.46 17.42
CA ASP A 127 2.41 7.37 18.32
C ASP A 127 2.85 8.80 18.02
N MET A 128 2.11 9.47 17.14
CA MET A 128 2.41 10.86 16.76
C MET A 128 2.20 11.83 17.92
N SER A 129 1.44 11.47 18.97
CA SER A 129 1.32 12.33 20.15
C SER A 129 2.66 12.51 20.87
N ARG A 130 3.59 11.58 20.66
CA ARG A 130 4.95 11.59 21.21
C ARG A 130 6.02 12.02 20.20
N HIS A 131 5.64 12.55 19.04
CA HIS A 131 6.60 13.13 18.11
C HIS A 131 7.21 14.41 18.68
N TRP A 132 8.53 14.57 18.65
CA TRP A 132 9.20 15.71 19.29
C TRP A 132 8.73 17.08 18.77
N LEU A 133 8.41 17.18 17.47
CA LEU A 133 7.99 18.43 16.82
C LEU A 133 6.47 18.56 16.65
N HIS A 134 5.75 17.44 16.51
CA HIS A 134 4.34 17.43 16.09
C HIS A 134 3.41 16.83 17.16
N GLY A 135 4.00 16.31 18.23
CA GLY A 135 3.29 15.72 19.34
C GLY A 135 2.69 16.75 20.26
N LYS A 136 1.82 16.28 21.15
CA LYS A 136 1.08 17.08 22.14
C LYS A 136 1.10 16.41 23.51
N ASP A 137 2.07 15.51 23.74
CA ASP A 137 2.28 14.88 25.04
C ASP A 137 2.53 15.96 26.10
N LYS A 138 1.87 15.82 27.25
CA LYS A 138 1.94 16.80 28.35
C LYS A 138 3.34 16.89 28.97
N SER A 139 4.19 15.89 28.76
CA SER A 139 5.59 15.90 29.21
C SER A 139 6.51 16.80 28.38
N PHE A 140 6.06 17.29 27.21
CA PHE A 140 6.87 18.19 26.39
C PHE A 140 6.87 19.61 26.94
N LEU A 141 8.07 20.22 27.00
CA LEU A 141 8.22 21.63 27.33
C LEU A 141 7.83 22.49 26.12
N ASP A 142 7.40 23.73 26.36
CA ASP A 142 6.99 24.65 25.29
C ASP A 142 8.10 24.89 24.25
N ILE A 143 9.37 24.84 24.66
CA ILE A 143 10.51 24.95 23.74
C ILE A 143 10.54 23.83 22.69
N ASN A 144 10.02 22.64 23.02
CA ASN A 144 9.98 21.50 22.11
C ASN A 144 8.88 21.64 21.03
N THR A 145 7.74 22.24 21.35
CA THR A 145 6.55 22.24 20.47
C THR A 145 6.29 23.59 19.77
N SER A 146 6.76 24.70 20.36
CA SER A 146 6.55 26.07 19.82
C SER A 146 7.31 26.35 18.51
N MET A 147 8.28 25.50 18.15
CA MET A 147 9.09 25.65 16.94
C MET A 147 8.52 24.89 15.72
N SER A 148 7.41 24.16 15.89
CA SER A 148 6.78 23.34 14.84
C SER A 148 6.37 24.07 13.56
N LYS A 149 6.22 25.40 13.62
CA LYS A 149 5.88 26.25 12.46
C LYS A 149 7.04 27.11 11.96
N LYS A 150 8.22 26.99 12.57
CA LYS A 150 9.42 27.77 12.20
C LYS A 150 10.40 27.01 11.31
N TYR A 151 10.18 25.70 11.13
CA TYR A 151 10.85 24.83 10.17
C TYR A 151 9.84 24.36 9.13
#